data_AF-A0A351EL39-F1
#
_entry.id   AF-A0A351EL39-F1
#
_cell.length_a   1.000
_cell.length_b   1.000
_cell.length_c   1.000
_cell.angle_alpha   90.00
_cell.angle_beta   90.00
_cell.angle_gamma   90.00
#
_symmetry.space_group_name_H-M   'P 1'
#
loop_
_entity.id
_entity.type
_entity.pdbx_description
1 polymer ?
#
loop_
_entity_poly.entity_id
_entity_poly.type
_entity_poly.pdbx_seq_one_letter_code
_entity_poly.pdbx_strand_id
1 'polypeptide(L)'
;SAGMPAVSVRFMPELPEEVDVAVINSGCIKVVNYAGIVRNTPDRRNAGRLLDSFLEPLFQYQVPDRYGSQPARTDILRTEAWKRFGVKAKAIPLDEWRIGPIWEQWLMTWRQVSNEVKSGREPVPPVVTVTIPSQ
;
A
#
# COMPACT_ATOMS: atom_id res chain seq x y z
N SER A 1 -5.45 -15.44 45.05
CA SER A 1 -5.63 -16.46 44.00
C SER A 1 -4.55 -16.27 42.94
N ALA A 2 -4.09 -17.35 42.33
CA ALA A 2 -2.78 -17.55 41.72
C ALA A 2 -2.35 -16.57 40.61
N GLY A 3 -1.05 -16.24 40.63
CA GLY A 3 -0.34 -15.65 39.49
C GLY A 3 -0.20 -16.69 38.38
N MET A 4 -1.13 -16.65 37.42
CA MET A 4 -0.95 -17.39 36.18
C MET A 4 0.08 -16.65 35.32
N PRO A 5 1.17 -17.29 34.88
CA PRO A 5 2.09 -16.68 33.93
C PRO A 5 1.33 -16.36 32.65
N ALA A 6 1.55 -15.17 32.09
CA ALA A 6 0.98 -14.81 30.80
C ALA A 6 1.51 -15.77 29.72
N VAL A 7 0.64 -16.65 29.22
CA VAL A 7 0.97 -17.57 28.13
C VAL A 7 0.65 -16.87 26.82
N SER A 8 1.67 -16.45 26.06
CA SER A 8 1.49 -16.02 24.68
C SER A 8 1.61 -17.23 23.75
N VAL A 9 0.49 -17.70 23.21
CA VAL A 9 0.50 -18.69 22.12
C VAL A 9 0.69 -17.93 20.81
N ARG A 10 1.79 -18.19 20.12
CA ARG A 10 2.04 -17.64 18.78
C ARG A 10 1.94 -18.76 17.77
N PHE A 11 0.86 -18.78 16.99
CA PHE A 11 0.78 -19.65 15.82
C PHE A 11 1.83 -19.16 14.80
N MET A 12 2.84 -19.98 14.56
CA MET A 12 3.86 -19.77 13.53
C MET A 12 3.68 -20.89 12.50
N PRO A 13 2.82 -20.70 11.48
CA PRO A 13 2.66 -21.71 10.45
C PRO A 13 4.01 -21.92 9.74
N GLU A 14 4.36 -23.18 9.49
CA GLU A 14 5.48 -23.49 8.61
C GLU A 14 5.20 -22.93 7.21
N LEU A 15 6.23 -22.41 6.56
CA LEU A 15 6.09 -21.88 5.21
C LEU A 15 5.88 -23.04 4.23
N PRO A 16 4.91 -22.95 3.30
CA PRO A 16 4.69 -23.99 2.32
C PRO A 16 5.92 -24.15 1.41
N GLU A 17 6.02 -25.28 0.70
CA GLU A 17 7.11 -25.46 -0.25
C GLU A 17 7.01 -24.50 -1.45
N GLU A 18 5.78 -24.28 -1.92
CA GLU A 18 5.43 -23.41 -3.04
C GLU A 18 4.15 -22.62 -2.74
N VAL A 19 3.94 -21.50 -3.44
CA VAL A 19 2.72 -20.71 -3.35
C VAL A 19 2.01 -20.72 -4.71
N ASP A 20 0.70 -20.93 -4.72
CA ASP A 20 -0.12 -20.92 -5.95
C ASP A 20 -0.50 -19.48 -6.36
N VAL A 21 0.49 -18.58 -6.37
CA VAL A 21 0.29 -17.14 -6.63
C VAL A 21 1.21 -16.70 -7.76
N ALA A 22 0.62 -16.16 -8.82
CA ALA A 22 1.35 -15.50 -9.90
C ALA A 22 1.43 -13.99 -9.67
N VAL A 23 2.62 -13.40 -9.85
CA VAL A 23 2.83 -11.95 -9.74
C VAL A 23 2.96 -11.34 -11.13
N ILE A 24 2.07 -10.42 -11.48
CA ILE A 24 2.20 -9.58 -12.68
C ILE A 24 3.14 -8.42 -12.33
N ASN A 25 4.40 -8.53 -12.73
CA ASN A 25 5.42 -7.53 -12.44
C ASN A 25 5.51 -6.42 -13.52
N SER A 26 4.85 -6.59 -14.66
CA SER A 26 4.70 -5.57 -15.70
C SER A 26 3.60 -4.58 -15.28
N GLY A 27 3.96 -3.30 -15.11
CA GLY A 27 3.01 -2.25 -14.74
C GLY A 27 2.88 -1.99 -13.23
N CYS A 28 3.83 -2.45 -12.41
CA CYS A 28 3.83 -2.14 -10.98
C CYS A 28 3.92 -0.64 -10.72
N ILE A 29 3.01 -0.12 -9.89
CA ILE A 29 2.99 1.26 -9.42
C ILE A 29 3.38 1.27 -7.94
N LYS A 30 4.19 2.24 -7.50
CA LYS A 30 4.50 2.45 -6.09
C LYS A 30 3.38 3.28 -5.45
N VAL A 31 2.65 2.67 -4.52
CA VAL A 31 1.73 3.37 -3.62
C VAL A 31 2.39 3.47 -2.25
N VAL A 32 2.39 4.66 -1.67
CA VAL A 32 3.00 4.93 -0.36
C VAL A 32 1.91 5.23 0.64
N ASN A 33 1.90 4.50 1.76
CA ASN A 33 1.03 4.81 2.89
C ASN A 33 1.72 5.87 3.76
N TYR A 34 1.06 7.02 3.91
CA TYR A 34 1.52 8.11 4.75
C TYR A 34 0.68 8.21 6.03
N ALA A 35 1.30 8.71 7.09
CA ALA A 35 0.63 9.11 8.30
C ALA A 35 1.12 10.52 8.70
N GLY A 36 0.22 11.36 9.20
CA GLY A 36 0.51 12.74 9.51
C GLY A 36 -0.32 13.24 10.69
N ILE A 37 0.16 14.30 11.34
CA ILE A 37 -0.55 14.93 12.45
C ILE A 37 -1.44 16.04 11.89
N VAL A 38 -2.73 15.99 12.20
CA VAL A 38 -3.70 16.99 11.76
C VAL A 38 -3.36 18.35 12.38
N ARG A 39 -3.59 19.43 11.62
CA ARG A 39 -3.41 20.79 12.12
C ARG A 39 -4.29 21.00 13.36
N ASN A 40 -3.74 21.65 14.39
CA ASN A 40 -4.41 21.92 15.67
C ASN A 40 -4.76 20.68 16.51
N THR A 41 -4.12 19.52 16.29
CA THR A 41 -4.22 18.39 17.22
C THR A 41 -3.83 18.83 18.65
N PRO A 42 -4.74 18.71 19.65
CA PRO A 42 -4.49 19.18 21.01
C PRO A 42 -3.29 18.49 21.66
N ASP A 43 -3.09 17.20 21.38
CA ASP A 43 -1.96 16.41 21.88
C ASP A 43 -0.97 16.07 20.76
N ARG A 44 -0.37 17.12 20.19
CA ARG A 44 0.61 16.99 19.09
C ARG A 44 1.79 16.11 19.49
N ARG A 45 2.21 16.14 20.76
CA ARG A 45 3.37 15.38 21.24
C ARG A 45 3.10 13.88 21.22
N ASN A 46 1.98 13.43 21.79
CA ASN A 46 1.68 11.99 21.79
C ASN A 46 1.31 11.49 20.38
N ALA A 47 0.67 12.32 19.55
CA ALA A 47 0.48 12.01 18.14
C ALA A 47 1.82 11.81 17.40
N GLY A 48 2.82 12.65 17.67
CA GLY A 48 4.17 12.48 17.12
C GLY A 48 4.82 11.17 17.55
N ARG A 49 4.72 10.83 18.84
CA ARG A 49 5.25 9.55 19.37
C ARG A 49 4.60 8.33 18.73
N LEU A 50 3.31 8.39 18.41
CA LEU A 50 2.64 7.32 17.67
C LEU A 50 3.22 7.18 16.26
N LEU A 51 3.47 8.28 15.55
CA LEU A 51 4.12 8.22 14.24
C LEU A 51 5.55 7.67 14.34
N ASP A 52 6.30 8.07 15.36
CA ASP A 52 7.65 7.55 15.61
C ASP A 52 7.62 6.02 15.82
N SER A 53 6.61 5.50 16.52
CA SER A 53 6.43 4.05 16.74
C SER A 53 6.25 3.27 15.44
N PHE A 54 5.63 3.86 14.42
CA PHE A 54 5.50 3.24 13.10
C PHE A 54 6.84 3.17 12.37
N LEU A 55 7.80 4.05 12.69
CA LEU A 55 9.13 4.06 12.08
C LEU A 55 10.17 3.24 12.89
N GLU A 56 9.77 2.66 14.01
CA GLU A 56 10.66 1.80 14.78
C GLU A 56 11.04 0.53 13.99
N PRO A 57 12.30 0.05 14.13
CA PRO A 57 12.76 -1.13 13.40
C PRO A 57 11.87 -2.36 13.57
N LEU A 58 11.37 -2.60 14.79
CA LEU A 58 10.52 -3.76 15.07
C LEU A 58 9.17 -3.68 14.37
N PHE A 59 8.56 -2.49 14.33
CA PHE A 59 7.33 -2.27 13.58
C PHE A 59 7.57 -2.51 12.09
N GLN A 60 8.61 -1.87 11.54
CA GLN A 60 8.96 -1.96 10.12
C GLN A 60 9.36 -3.39 9.69
N TYR A 61 9.99 -4.18 10.55
CA TYR A 61 10.30 -5.59 10.30
C TYR A 61 9.04 -6.45 10.09
N GLN A 62 7.94 -6.11 10.76
CA GLN A 62 6.68 -6.85 10.65
C GLN A 62 5.77 -6.36 9.52
N VAL A 63 6.03 -5.17 8.94
CA VAL A 63 5.21 -4.60 7.87
C VAL A 63 5.00 -5.57 6.69
N PRO A 64 6.05 -6.27 6.20
CA PRO A 64 5.90 -7.19 5.08
C PRO A 64 4.94 -8.34 5.38
N ASP A 65 5.10 -9.01 6.52
CA ASP A 65 4.30 -10.18 6.87
C ASP A 65 2.85 -9.80 7.23
N ARG A 66 2.62 -8.62 7.80
CA ARG A 66 1.28 -8.18 8.23
C ARG A 66 0.46 -7.50 7.15
N TYR A 67 1.11 -6.73 6.28
CA TYR A 67 0.44 -5.83 5.35
C TYR A 67 0.79 -6.09 3.89
N GLY A 68 1.60 -7.12 3.58
CA GLY A 68 2.00 -7.40 2.20
C GLY A 68 2.82 -6.29 1.55
N SER A 69 3.42 -5.40 2.35
CA SER A 69 4.02 -4.13 1.90
C SER A 69 5.51 -4.07 2.20
N GLN A 70 6.26 -3.26 1.45
CA GLN A 70 7.67 -3.01 1.80
C GLN A 70 7.77 -2.03 2.99
N PRO A 71 8.78 -2.19 3.87
CA PRO A 71 9.05 -1.20 4.89
C PRO A 71 9.44 0.13 4.23
N ALA A 72 9.11 1.24 4.89
CA ALA A 72 9.58 2.56 4.49
C ALA A 72 11.09 2.72 4.74
N ARG A 73 11.60 2.03 5.76
CA ARG A 73 13.02 1.98 6.09
C ARG A 73 13.79 1.01 5.19
N THR A 74 14.96 1.44 4.73
CA THR A 74 15.83 0.65 3.84
C THR A 74 16.83 -0.24 4.58
N ASP A 75 17.00 -0.04 5.88
CA ASP A 75 17.94 -0.78 6.75
C ASP A 75 17.31 -2.01 7.41
N ILE A 76 16.06 -2.34 7.06
CA ILE A 76 15.31 -3.44 7.68
C ILE A 76 15.59 -4.76 6.96
N LEU A 77 15.96 -5.77 7.75
CA LEU A 77 16.13 -7.13 7.24
C LEU A 77 14.80 -7.71 6.76
N ARG A 78 14.84 -8.48 5.67
CA ARG A 78 13.67 -9.21 5.18
C ARG A 78 13.41 -10.44 6.06
N THR A 79 12.13 -10.73 6.29
CA THR A 79 11.70 -11.99 6.94
C THR A 79 11.98 -13.18 6.01
N GLU A 80 12.06 -14.40 6.55
CA GLU A 80 12.32 -15.59 5.73
C GLU A 80 11.25 -15.81 4.66
N ALA A 81 9.98 -15.55 4.98
CA ALA A 81 8.88 -15.60 4.02
C ALA A 81 9.12 -14.66 2.84
N TRP A 82 9.56 -13.42 3.10
CA TRP A 82 9.82 -12.44 2.06
C TRP A 82 11.11 -12.67 1.29
N LYS A 83 12.12 -13.32 1.90
CA LYS A 83 13.30 -13.78 1.16
C LYS A 83 12.92 -14.87 0.16
N ARG A 84 12.05 -15.81 0.56
CA ARG A 84 11.64 -16.96 -0.25
C ARG A 84 10.65 -16.60 -1.35
N PHE A 85 9.62 -15.82 -1.01
CA PHE A 85 8.48 -15.56 -1.92
C PHE A 85 8.37 -14.12 -2.41
N GLY A 86 9.12 -13.18 -1.83
CA GLY A 86 8.97 -11.76 -2.15
C GLY A 86 9.59 -11.38 -3.49
N VAL A 87 8.76 -11.01 -4.47
CA VAL A 87 9.18 -10.58 -5.82
C VAL A 87 9.80 -9.18 -5.81
N LYS A 88 10.92 -9.01 -6.52
CA LYS A 88 11.48 -7.68 -6.81
C LYS A 88 10.73 -7.06 -7.98
N ALA A 89 9.84 -6.10 -7.68
CA ALA A 89 9.19 -5.28 -8.69
C ALA A 89 9.96 -3.96 -8.91
N LYS A 90 10.13 -3.55 -10.17
CA LYS A 90 10.55 -2.19 -10.51
C LYS A 90 9.30 -1.34 -10.66
N ALA A 91 9.06 -0.47 -9.68
CA ALA A 91 7.91 0.42 -9.74
C ALA A 91 8.12 1.52 -10.80
N ILE A 92 7.06 1.80 -11.55
CA ILE A 92 6.99 2.97 -12.42
C ILE A 92 6.86 4.20 -11.51
N PRO A 93 7.76 5.20 -11.63
CA PRO A 93 7.61 6.44 -10.88
C PRO A 93 6.37 7.18 -11.38
N LEU A 94 5.47 7.52 -10.47
CA LEU A 94 4.37 8.43 -10.73
C LEU A 94 4.70 9.79 -10.12
N ASP A 95 4.43 10.85 -10.87
CA ASP A 95 4.45 12.21 -10.34
C ASP A 95 3.17 12.44 -9.54
N GLU A 96 3.31 12.47 -8.21
CA GLU A 96 2.20 12.61 -7.27
C GLU A 96 1.42 13.92 -7.47
N TRP A 97 2.06 14.98 -7.95
CA TRP A 97 1.42 16.26 -8.27
C TRP A 97 0.43 16.14 -9.41
N ARG A 98 0.56 15.12 -10.26
CA ARG A 98 -0.35 14.87 -11.37
C ARG A 98 -1.57 14.05 -10.95
N ILE A 99 -1.51 13.27 -9.86
CA ILE A 99 -2.59 12.36 -9.46
C ILE A 99 -3.86 13.13 -9.06
N GLY A 100 -3.72 14.20 -8.28
CA GLY A 100 -4.85 15.04 -7.86
C GLY A 100 -5.60 15.65 -9.06
N PRO A 101 -4.91 16.41 -9.93
CA PRO A 101 -5.52 17.02 -11.12
C PRO A 101 -6.15 16.04 -12.11
N ILE A 102 -5.64 14.80 -12.24
CA ILE A 102 -6.19 13.78 -13.16
C ILE A 102 -7.27 12.90 -12.52
N TRP A 103 -7.59 13.10 -11.23
CA TRP A 103 -8.54 12.25 -10.51
C TRP A 103 -9.93 12.24 -11.17
N GLU A 104 -10.41 13.40 -11.60
CA GLU A 104 -11.71 13.52 -12.27
C GLU A 104 -11.71 12.80 -13.63
N GLN A 105 -10.63 12.94 -14.42
CA GLN A 105 -10.44 12.19 -15.66
C GLN A 105 -10.47 10.67 -15.41
N TRP A 106 -9.79 10.21 -14.37
CA TRP A 106 -9.76 8.80 -14.00
C TRP A 106 -11.17 8.30 -13.63
N LEU A 107 -11.92 9.04 -12.81
CA LEU A 107 -13.29 8.69 -12.43
C LEU A 107 -14.23 8.63 -13.65
N MET A 108 -14.16 9.62 -14.54
CA MET A 108 -15.01 9.66 -15.74
C MET A 108 -14.67 8.53 -16.71
N THR A 109 -13.39 8.22 -16.87
CA THR A 109 -12.91 7.08 -17.65
C THR A 109 -13.47 5.77 -17.14
N TRP A 110 -13.37 5.51 -15.83
CA TRP A 110 -13.91 4.28 -15.23
C TRP A 110 -15.43 4.22 -15.29
N ARG A 111 -16.12 5.36 -15.18
CA ARG A 111 -17.57 5.43 -15.34
C ARG A 111 -17.98 5.04 -16.77
N GLN A 112 -17.26 5.53 -17.79
CA GLN A 112 -17.51 5.14 -19.19
C GLN A 112 -17.33 3.63 -19.36
N VAL A 113 -16.18 3.08 -18.96
CA VAL A 113 -15.89 1.63 -19.05
C VAL A 113 -16.96 0.81 -18.34
N SER A 114 -17.34 1.19 -17.12
CA SER A 114 -18.39 0.50 -16.35
C SER A 114 -19.74 0.51 -17.06
N ASN A 115 -20.13 1.63 -17.66
CA ASN A 115 -21.39 1.76 -18.39
C ASN A 115 -21.40 0.94 -19.68
N GLU A 116 -20.30 0.92 -20.43
CA GLU A 116 -20.16 0.15 -21.67
C GLU A 116 -20.28 -1.34 -21.38
N VAL A 117 -19.55 -1.84 -20.38
CA VAL A 117 -19.64 -3.24 -19.91
C VAL A 117 -21.06 -3.59 -19.48
N LYS A 118 -21.74 -2.73 -18.69
CA LYS A 118 -23.14 -2.95 -18.29
C LYS A 118 -24.11 -3.00 -19.47
N SER A 119 -23.83 -2.25 -20.54
CA SER A 119 -24.64 -2.21 -21.75
C SER A 119 -24.38 -3.37 -22.72
N GLY A 120 -23.42 -4.26 -22.40
CA GLY A 120 -23.02 -5.37 -23.27
C GLY A 120 -22.21 -4.93 -24.50
N ARG A 121 -21.66 -3.70 -24.48
CA ARG A 121 -20.81 -3.18 -25.55
C ARG A 121 -19.35 -3.41 -25.21
N GLU A 122 -18.52 -3.59 -26.24
CA GLU A 122 -17.07 -3.66 -26.06
C GLU A 122 -16.53 -2.29 -25.60
N PRO A 123 -15.64 -2.25 -24.59
CA PRO A 123 -15.11 -0.99 -24.09
C PRO A 123 -14.31 -0.26 -25.16
N VAL A 124 -14.69 0.99 -25.48
CA VAL A 124 -13.96 1.83 -26.42
C VAL A 124 -12.90 2.62 -25.64
N PRO A 125 -11.69 2.86 -26.17
CA PRO A 125 -10.72 3.71 -25.50
C PRO A 125 -11.35 5.07 -25.14
N PRO A 126 -11.23 5.50 -23.87
CA PRO A 126 -11.86 6.73 -23.39
C PRO A 126 -11.22 7.95 -24.07
N VAL A 127 -12.04 8.84 -24.61
CA VAL A 127 -11.58 10.15 -25.11
C VAL A 127 -11.86 11.19 -24.03
N VAL A 128 -10.83 11.61 -23.30
CA VAL A 128 -10.98 12.65 -22.28
C VAL A 128 -10.15 13.87 -22.66
N THR A 129 -10.84 15.00 -22.86
CA THR A 129 -10.22 16.32 -23.06
C THR A 129 -10.18 17.03 -21.71
N VAL A 130 -8.99 17.37 -21.23
CA VAL A 130 -8.81 18.12 -19.97
C VAL A 130 -8.32 19.53 -20.28
N THR A 131 -9.07 20.52 -19.79
CA THR A 131 -8.60 21.92 -19.74
C THR A 131 -7.95 22.13 -18.38
N ILE A 132 -6.62 22.18 -18.34
CA ILE A 132 -5.88 22.49 -17.11
C ILE A 132 -6.03 24.01 -16.85
N PRO A 133 -6.51 24.45 -15.69
CA PRO A 133 -6.51 25.88 -15.34
C PRO A 133 -5.08 26.43 -15.39
N SER A 134 -4.86 27.53 -16.11
CA SER A 134 -3.60 28.27 -16.03
C SER A 134 -3.38 28.78 -14.61
N GLN A 135 -2.15 28.65 -14.10
CA GLN A 135 -1.74 29.19 -12.79
C GLN A 135 -1.95 30.69 -12.68
#